data_AF-A0A946I8H6-F1
#
_entry.id   AF-A0A946I8H6-F1
#
_cell.length_a   1.000
_cell.length_b   1.000
_cell.length_c   1.000
_cell.angle_alpha   90.00
_cell.angle_beta   90.00
_cell.angle_gamma   90.00
#
_symmetry.space_group_name_H-M   'P 1'
#
loop_
_entity.id
_entity.type
_entity.pdbx_description
1 polymer ?
#
loop_
_entity_poly.entity_id
_entity_poly.type
_entity_poly.pdbx_seq_one_letter_code
_entity_poly.pdbx_strand_id
1 'polypeptide(L)'
;MQTGNGSSEIQQLLTTVLREQGRERKRRRRFRILWLAVLALLLVGGLGGPMLISDRLPNEFTAVIPISGVIGVERGTSAREVEDAVRAAFGTKGVRGIILAINSPGGSPVQSGQIYRALRRLRLEHPDIPLFAVIADIGASGAYYISVAAEDIFVDPASIVGSIGVISSGFGFVDAMKDLGVERRLTIAGKDKGMLDPFSPVDKNDQKNLQRILDDVHDQFIAAVKEGRGNRLQDDPDIFSGQVWTGGEAINMGLADSAASINEVARDIIGAPVILDFSIDDDWWTLLFDNFTASVVRSIGLSGTPSLKYQN
;
A
#
# COMPACT_ATOMS: atom_id res chain seq x y z
N MET A 1 -4.38 -53.20 -78.23
CA MET A 1 -4.87 -52.21 -77.23
C MET A 1 -4.50 -52.72 -75.85
N GLN A 2 -3.44 -52.19 -75.25
CA GLN A 2 -3.08 -52.44 -73.85
C GLN A 2 -3.97 -51.56 -72.96
N THR A 3 -4.85 -52.18 -72.18
CA THR A 3 -5.45 -51.53 -70.99
C THR A 3 -5.52 -52.59 -69.90
N GLY A 4 -4.62 -52.49 -68.92
CA GLY A 4 -4.50 -53.49 -67.87
C GLY A 4 -3.61 -53.04 -66.72
N ASN A 5 -3.60 -51.75 -66.39
CA ASN A 5 -2.92 -51.21 -65.21
C ASN A 5 -3.78 -50.23 -64.39
N GLY A 6 -5.01 -49.93 -64.83
CA GLY A 6 -5.88 -48.96 -64.15
C GLY A 6 -6.63 -49.50 -62.93
N SER A 7 -6.87 -50.82 -62.84
CA SER A 7 -7.70 -51.39 -61.77
C SER A 7 -6.95 -51.54 -60.43
N SER A 8 -5.63 -51.75 -60.44
CA SER A 8 -4.81 -51.85 -59.23
C SER A 8 -4.59 -50.48 -58.58
N GLU A 9 -4.33 -49.44 -59.38
CA GLU A 9 -4.18 -48.06 -58.90
C GLU A 9 -5.48 -47.51 -58.32
N ILE A 10 -6.63 -47.80 -58.95
CA ILE A 10 -7.94 -47.39 -58.43
C ILE A 10 -8.25 -48.06 -57.10
N GLN A 11 -7.94 -49.37 -56.94
CA GLN A 11 -8.14 -50.05 -55.66
C GLN A 11 -7.19 -49.53 -54.58
N GLN A 12 -5.93 -49.23 -54.93
CA GLN A 12 -5.00 -48.62 -53.99
C GLN A 12 -5.51 -47.26 -53.54
N LEU A 13 -5.87 -46.35 -54.47
CA LEU A 13 -6.44 -45.04 -54.16
C LEU A 13 -7.71 -45.12 -53.31
N LEU A 14 -8.63 -46.04 -53.61
CA LEU A 14 -9.82 -46.28 -52.79
C LEU A 14 -9.45 -46.71 -51.38
N THR A 15 -8.48 -47.63 -51.22
CA THR A 15 -8.04 -48.05 -49.89
C THR A 15 -7.30 -46.95 -49.12
N THR A 16 -6.54 -46.08 -49.79
CA THR A 16 -5.89 -44.92 -49.16
C THR A 16 -6.93 -43.90 -48.70
N VAL A 17 -7.90 -43.57 -49.55
CA VAL A 17 -9.00 -42.65 -49.23
C VAL A 17 -9.89 -43.19 -48.10
N LEU A 18 -10.22 -44.49 -48.11
CA LEU A 18 -10.99 -45.12 -47.03
C LEU A 18 -10.22 -45.16 -45.69
N ARG A 19 -8.90 -45.37 -45.73
CA ARG A 19 -8.04 -45.32 -44.52
C ARG A 19 -7.88 -43.90 -43.98
N GLU A 20 -7.79 -42.88 -44.84
CA GLU A 20 -7.76 -41.48 -44.44
C GLU A 20 -9.09 -41.04 -43.82
N GLN A 21 -10.23 -41.40 -44.42
CA GLN A 21 -11.55 -41.14 -43.83
C GLN A 21 -11.72 -41.80 -42.44
N GLY A 22 -11.18 -43.00 -42.25
CA GLY A 22 -11.20 -43.70 -40.95
C GLY A 22 -10.35 -43.00 -39.88
N ARG A 23 -9.19 -42.44 -40.26
CA ARG A 23 -8.30 -41.68 -39.35
C ARG A 23 -8.89 -40.33 -38.96
N GLU A 24 -9.53 -39.63 -39.89
CA GLU A 24 -10.22 -38.37 -39.59
C GLU A 24 -11.40 -38.56 -38.64
N ARG A 25 -12.21 -39.61 -38.84
CA ARG A 25 -13.33 -39.93 -37.92
C ARG A 25 -12.83 -40.25 -36.51
N LYS A 26 -11.74 -41.02 -36.38
CA LYS A 26 -11.11 -41.31 -35.08
C LYS A 26 -10.53 -40.06 -34.42
N ARG A 27 -9.89 -39.17 -35.19
CA ARG A 27 -9.35 -37.89 -34.69
C ARG A 27 -10.45 -36.96 -34.23
N ARG A 28 -11.54 -36.81 -35.00
CA ARG A 28 -12.72 -36.04 -34.60
C ARG A 28 -13.39 -36.59 -33.35
N ARG A 29 -13.49 -37.92 -33.21
CA ARG A 29 -14.04 -38.55 -32.00
C ARG A 29 -13.15 -38.35 -30.78
N ARG A 30 -11.82 -38.50 -30.93
CA ARG A 30 -10.85 -38.18 -29.86
C ARG A 30 -10.89 -36.71 -29.45
N PHE A 31 -10.99 -35.81 -30.42
CA PHE A 31 -11.08 -34.37 -30.19
C PHE A 31 -12.40 -34.00 -29.50
N ARG A 32 -13.52 -34.62 -29.88
CA ARG A 32 -14.81 -34.45 -29.18
C ARG A 32 -14.76 -34.99 -27.75
N ILE A 33 -14.17 -36.15 -27.52
CA ILE A 33 -14.03 -36.70 -26.15
C ILE A 33 -13.12 -35.81 -25.30
N LEU A 34 -12.01 -35.32 -25.86
CA LEU A 34 -11.13 -34.37 -25.19
C LEU A 34 -11.87 -33.06 -24.83
N TRP A 35 -12.62 -32.49 -25.77
CA TRP A 35 -13.43 -31.29 -25.53
C TRP A 35 -14.55 -31.53 -24.53
N LEU A 36 -15.19 -32.70 -24.55
CA LEU A 36 -16.19 -33.06 -23.54
C LEU A 36 -15.56 -33.28 -22.17
N ALA A 37 -14.33 -33.80 -22.08
CA ALA A 37 -13.59 -33.92 -20.83
C ALA A 37 -13.16 -32.54 -20.31
N VAL A 38 -12.70 -31.63 -21.17
CA VAL A 38 -12.40 -30.23 -20.82
C VAL A 38 -13.68 -29.50 -20.39
N LEU A 39 -14.80 -29.69 -21.09
CA LEU A 39 -16.09 -29.11 -20.73
C LEU A 39 -16.61 -29.70 -19.40
N ALA A 40 -16.43 -30.99 -19.16
CA ALA A 40 -16.78 -31.63 -17.90
C ALA A 40 -15.88 -31.13 -16.76
N LEU A 41 -14.60 -30.85 -17.03
CA LEU A 41 -13.67 -30.28 -16.06
C LEU A 41 -13.95 -28.79 -15.80
N LEU A 42 -14.42 -28.05 -16.81
CA LEU A 42 -14.96 -26.69 -16.67
C LEU A 42 -16.34 -26.68 -16.00
N LEU A 43 -17.15 -27.72 -16.16
CA LEU A 43 -18.44 -27.85 -15.47
C LEU A 43 -18.25 -28.31 -14.03
N VAL A 44 -17.31 -29.21 -13.74
CA VAL A 44 -16.95 -29.58 -12.36
C VAL A 44 -16.19 -28.43 -11.68
N GLY A 45 -15.31 -27.72 -12.41
CA GLY A 45 -14.66 -26.50 -11.94
C GLY A 45 -15.60 -25.29 -11.86
N GLY A 46 -16.64 -25.24 -12.68
CA GLY A 46 -17.63 -24.16 -12.75
C GLY A 46 -18.91 -24.41 -11.95
N LEU A 47 -19.21 -25.66 -11.59
CA LEU A 47 -20.19 -26.03 -10.55
C LEU A 47 -19.52 -26.20 -9.17
N GLY A 48 -18.18 -26.31 -9.14
CA GLY A 48 -17.35 -26.36 -7.93
C GLY A 48 -16.67 -25.03 -7.58
N GLY A 49 -16.89 -23.96 -8.34
CA GLY A 49 -16.44 -22.59 -8.04
C GLY A 49 -17.55 -21.63 -8.46
N PRO A 50 -18.11 -20.80 -7.55
CA PRO A 50 -17.59 -20.29 -6.28
C PRO A 50 -18.33 -20.88 -5.05
N MET A 51 -18.06 -22.14 -4.69
CA MET A 51 -18.62 -22.72 -3.46
C MET A 51 -17.58 -23.44 -2.57
N LEU A 52 -16.32 -23.51 -3.00
CA LEU A 52 -15.24 -24.17 -2.24
C LEU A 52 -14.01 -23.27 -2.01
N ILE A 53 -14.21 -21.95 -1.97
CA ILE A 53 -13.28 -21.00 -1.33
C ILE A 53 -14.10 -20.15 -0.37
N SER A 54 -14.78 -20.80 0.57
CA SER A 54 -15.26 -20.16 1.80
C SER A 54 -14.28 -20.41 2.95
N ASP A 55 -13.00 -20.60 2.63
CA ASP A 55 -11.96 -20.72 3.65
C ASP A 55 -11.57 -19.34 4.20
N ARG A 56 -12.40 -18.95 5.18
CA ARG A 56 -11.99 -18.59 6.54
C ARG A 56 -11.12 -17.34 6.66
N LEU A 57 -11.71 -16.18 6.42
CA LEU A 57 -11.39 -15.08 7.33
C LEU A 57 -11.70 -15.57 8.76
N PRO A 58 -10.81 -15.33 9.74
CA PRO A 58 -11.10 -15.62 11.14
C PRO A 58 -12.43 -14.98 11.54
N ASN A 59 -13.14 -15.61 12.48
CA ASN A 59 -14.39 -15.03 12.99
C ASN A 59 -14.18 -13.60 13.52
N GLU A 60 -13.03 -13.38 14.17
CA GLU A 60 -12.61 -12.10 14.72
C GLU A 60 -11.12 -11.90 14.50
N PHE A 61 -10.74 -10.71 14.01
CA PHE A 61 -9.34 -10.36 13.76
C PHE A 61 -9.12 -8.84 13.85
N THR A 62 -7.86 -8.45 14.00
CA THR A 62 -7.38 -7.08 13.89
C THR A 62 -6.84 -6.85 12.48
N ALA A 63 -7.29 -5.81 11.80
CA ALA A 63 -6.75 -5.41 10.51
C ALA A 63 -5.54 -4.49 10.72
N VAL A 64 -4.41 -4.81 10.10
CA VAL A 64 -3.20 -3.97 10.14
C VAL A 64 -2.97 -3.38 8.76
N ILE A 65 -2.74 -2.08 8.70
CA ILE A 65 -2.47 -1.34 7.47
C ILE A 65 -1.08 -0.72 7.61
N PRO A 66 -0.06 -1.27 6.93
CA PRO A 66 1.29 -0.74 6.99
C PRO A 66 1.40 0.58 6.21
N ILE A 67 2.02 1.57 6.85
CA ILE A 67 2.36 2.86 6.24
C ILE A 67 3.87 3.05 6.39
N SER A 68 4.61 2.57 5.40
CA SER A 68 6.07 2.47 5.44
C SER A 68 6.71 3.35 4.37
N GLY A 69 7.70 4.15 4.77
CA GLY A 69 8.43 5.03 3.85
C GLY A 69 7.75 6.39 3.62
N VAL A 70 8.15 7.10 2.57
CA VAL A 70 7.70 8.48 2.32
C VAL A 70 6.25 8.50 1.88
N ILE A 71 5.42 9.33 2.52
CA ILE A 71 4.02 9.54 2.13
C ILE A 71 3.98 10.45 0.89
N GLY A 72 3.51 9.91 -0.24
CA GLY A 72 3.61 10.59 -1.52
C GLY A 72 2.58 10.15 -2.53
N VAL A 73 2.79 10.53 -3.78
CA VAL A 73 2.02 10.00 -4.93
C VAL A 73 2.58 8.67 -5.44
N GLU A 74 3.70 8.24 -4.87
CA GLU A 74 4.32 6.95 -5.15
C GLU A 74 3.47 5.83 -4.55
N ARG A 75 3.60 4.63 -5.12
CA ARG A 75 2.80 3.46 -4.73
C ARG A 75 3.05 3.09 -3.27
N GLY A 76 2.00 2.63 -2.60
CA GLY A 76 2.04 2.02 -1.26
C GLY A 76 1.79 3.00 -0.12
N THR A 77 1.90 4.30 -0.33
CA THR A 77 1.68 5.33 0.72
C THR A 77 0.81 6.50 0.26
N SER A 78 0.20 6.39 -0.93
CA SER A 78 -0.67 7.45 -1.45
C SER A 78 -2.00 7.51 -0.70
N ALA A 79 -2.59 8.71 -0.65
CA ALA A 79 -3.81 8.94 0.08
C ALA A 79 -4.97 8.07 -0.40
N ARG A 80 -5.05 7.84 -1.71
CA ARG A 80 -6.05 6.97 -2.29
C ARG A 80 -5.89 5.52 -1.81
N GLU A 81 -4.67 4.99 -1.88
CA GLU A 81 -4.42 3.60 -1.53
C GLU A 81 -4.64 3.36 -0.03
N VAL A 82 -4.16 4.27 0.82
CA VAL A 82 -4.41 4.22 2.27
C VAL A 82 -5.91 4.31 2.57
N GLU A 83 -6.62 5.23 1.92
CA GLU A 83 -8.07 5.34 2.09
C GLU A 83 -8.81 4.07 1.64
N ASP A 84 -8.42 3.50 0.49
CA ASP A 84 -9.03 2.28 -0.05
C ASP A 84 -8.76 1.08 0.88
N ALA A 85 -7.54 0.94 1.42
CA ALA A 85 -7.18 -0.11 2.38
C ALA A 85 -7.96 0.02 3.70
N VAL A 86 -8.03 1.22 4.27
CA VAL A 86 -8.77 1.47 5.53
C VAL A 86 -10.27 1.25 5.32
N ARG A 87 -10.83 1.71 4.20
CA ARG A 87 -12.23 1.46 3.84
C ARG A 87 -12.52 -0.03 3.67
N ALA A 88 -11.62 -0.77 3.03
CA ALA A 88 -11.74 -2.22 2.89
C ALA A 88 -11.72 -2.91 4.26
N ALA A 89 -10.84 -2.50 5.18
CA ALA A 89 -10.80 -3.01 6.54
C ALA A 89 -12.13 -2.75 7.28
N PHE A 90 -12.63 -1.52 7.31
CA PHE A 90 -13.93 -1.20 7.93
C PHE A 90 -15.11 -1.98 7.32
N GLY A 91 -15.05 -2.27 6.02
CA GLY A 91 -16.08 -3.04 5.31
C GLY A 91 -16.00 -4.56 5.49
N THR A 92 -14.94 -5.08 6.12
CA THR A 92 -14.70 -6.53 6.22
C THR A 92 -15.35 -7.12 7.48
N LYS A 93 -16.17 -8.15 7.29
CA LYS A 93 -16.80 -8.87 8.42
C LYS A 93 -15.75 -9.55 9.29
N GLY A 94 -15.89 -9.41 10.60
CA GLY A 94 -14.97 -9.99 11.59
C GLY A 94 -13.86 -9.04 12.04
N VAL A 95 -13.72 -7.85 11.44
CA VAL A 95 -12.80 -6.84 11.95
C VAL A 95 -13.29 -6.34 13.31
N ARG A 96 -12.45 -6.49 14.33
CA ARG A 96 -12.69 -5.99 15.69
C ARG A 96 -11.99 -4.66 15.98
N GLY A 97 -10.99 -4.31 15.16
CA GLY A 97 -10.26 -3.05 15.25
C GLY A 97 -9.25 -2.94 14.12
N ILE A 98 -8.80 -1.72 13.85
CA ILE A 98 -7.85 -1.39 12.80
C ILE A 98 -6.61 -0.74 13.43
N ILE A 99 -5.43 -1.16 13.00
CA ILE A 99 -4.16 -0.56 13.38
C ILE A 99 -3.49 0.01 12.12
N LEU A 100 -3.19 1.31 12.15
CA LEU A 100 -2.23 1.91 11.23
C LEU A 100 -0.83 1.62 11.77
N ALA A 101 -0.08 0.74 11.10
CA ALA A 101 1.30 0.41 11.46
C ALA A 101 2.25 1.38 10.77
N ILE A 102 2.66 2.43 11.48
CA ILE A 102 3.36 3.58 10.92
C ILE A 102 4.87 3.43 11.09
N ASN A 103 5.60 3.44 9.98
CA ASN A 103 7.05 3.56 9.94
C ASN A 103 7.47 4.52 8.82
N SER A 104 7.25 5.81 9.03
CA SER A 104 7.38 6.85 8.00
C SER A 104 7.98 8.16 8.53
N PRO A 105 8.92 8.77 7.77
CA PRO A 105 9.43 10.11 8.07
C PRO A 105 8.46 11.23 7.67
N GLY A 106 7.27 10.90 7.14
CA GLY A 106 6.32 11.83 6.57
C GLY A 106 6.46 11.97 5.06
N GLY A 107 6.15 13.16 4.54
CA GLY A 107 6.18 13.41 3.09
C GLY A 107 5.26 14.54 2.68
N SER A 108 4.47 14.33 1.63
CA SER A 108 3.61 15.36 1.04
C SER A 108 2.56 15.87 2.03
N PRO A 109 2.46 17.19 2.28
CA PRO A 109 1.40 17.78 3.11
C PRO A 109 0.00 17.52 2.53
N VAL A 110 -0.12 17.48 1.20
CA VAL A 110 -1.39 17.22 0.51
C VAL A 110 -1.87 15.79 0.75
N GLN A 111 -0.99 14.80 0.56
CA GLN A 111 -1.32 13.40 0.77
C GLN A 111 -1.65 13.13 2.24
N SER A 112 -0.83 13.64 3.16
CA SER A 112 -1.05 13.50 4.61
C SER A 112 -2.38 14.13 5.04
N GLY A 113 -2.72 15.33 4.55
CA GLY A 113 -3.99 15.99 4.83
C GLY A 113 -5.20 15.27 4.23
N GLN A 114 -5.06 14.64 3.06
CA GLN A 114 -6.12 13.80 2.48
C GLN A 114 -6.36 12.54 3.31
N ILE A 115 -5.30 11.84 3.70
CA ILE A 115 -5.37 10.67 4.59
C ILE A 115 -6.03 11.05 5.92
N TYR A 116 -5.56 12.11 6.58
CA TYR A 116 -6.13 12.59 7.85
C TYR A 116 -7.65 12.78 7.76
N ARG A 117 -8.13 13.50 6.75
CA ARG A 117 -9.57 13.73 6.56
C ARG A 117 -10.33 12.44 6.24
N ALA A 118 -9.76 11.55 5.43
CA ALA A 118 -10.36 10.26 5.10
C ALA A 118 -10.50 9.37 6.34
N LEU A 119 -9.44 9.24 7.14
CA LEU A 119 -9.43 8.48 8.39
C LEU A 119 -10.47 9.02 9.37
N ARG A 120 -10.52 10.35 9.59
CA ARG A 120 -11.52 10.99 10.44
C ARG A 120 -12.94 10.69 9.97
N ARG A 121 -13.19 10.83 8.66
CA ARG A 121 -14.51 10.53 8.06
C ARG A 121 -14.89 9.07 8.24
N LEU A 122 -14.01 8.13 7.91
CA LEU A 122 -14.26 6.69 8.01
C LEU A 122 -14.53 6.26 9.46
N ARG A 123 -13.80 6.82 10.44
CA ARG A 123 -14.06 6.59 11.86
C ARG A 123 -15.46 7.05 12.28
N LEU A 124 -15.91 8.21 11.80
CA LEU A 124 -17.27 8.70 12.06
C LEU A 124 -18.35 7.83 11.41
N GLU A 125 -18.06 7.24 10.24
CA GLU A 125 -18.95 6.30 9.55
C GLU A 125 -19.00 4.92 10.23
N HIS A 126 -17.95 4.56 10.98
CA HIS A 126 -17.79 3.25 11.63
C HIS A 126 -17.42 3.37 13.12
N PRO A 127 -18.29 3.95 13.97
CA PRO A 127 -17.98 4.26 15.37
C PRO A 127 -17.77 3.03 16.26
N ASP A 128 -18.22 1.85 15.81
CA ASP A 128 -18.11 0.59 16.57
C ASP A 128 -16.77 -0.14 16.37
N ILE A 129 -15.95 0.32 15.42
CA ILE A 129 -14.65 -0.30 15.11
C ILE A 129 -13.54 0.71 15.45
N PRO A 130 -12.74 0.47 16.50
CA PRO A 130 -11.66 1.38 16.87
C PRO A 130 -10.58 1.39 15.80
N LEU A 131 -10.00 2.58 15.58
CA LEU A 131 -8.84 2.78 14.72
C LEU A 131 -7.70 3.39 15.54
N PHE A 132 -6.63 2.63 15.70
CA PHE A 132 -5.43 3.01 16.44
C PHE A 132 -4.25 3.25 15.49
N ALA A 133 -3.32 4.10 15.91
CA ALA A 133 -2.02 4.22 15.27
C ALA A 133 -0.96 3.55 16.16
N VAL A 134 -0.08 2.75 15.56
CA VAL A 134 1.10 2.22 16.23
C VAL A 134 2.30 2.72 15.45
N ILE A 135 3.07 3.62 16.04
CA ILE A 135 4.32 4.11 15.47
C ILE A 135 5.41 3.13 15.86
N ALA A 136 6.03 2.50 14.85
CA ALA A 136 7.20 1.64 15.00
C ALA A 136 8.45 2.49 15.20
N ASP A 137 9.40 2.50 14.25
CA ASP A 137 10.65 3.25 14.44
C ASP A 137 10.44 4.76 14.31
N ILE A 138 9.66 5.20 13.30
CA ILE A 138 9.45 6.62 13.02
C ILE A 138 8.00 6.94 12.64
N GLY A 139 7.47 7.98 13.27
CA GLY A 139 6.16 8.56 12.98
C GLY A 139 6.30 10.08 13.07
N ALA A 140 6.98 10.65 12.08
CA ALA A 140 7.36 12.06 12.05
C ALA A 140 6.67 12.82 10.91
N SER A 141 6.49 14.13 11.08
CA SER A 141 5.96 15.05 10.05
C SER A 141 4.61 14.55 9.50
N GLY A 142 4.48 14.38 8.18
CA GLY A 142 3.25 13.86 7.55
C GLY A 142 2.74 12.53 8.16
N ALA A 143 3.62 11.69 8.68
CA ALA A 143 3.22 10.45 9.35
C ALA A 143 2.57 10.72 10.72
N TYR A 144 3.09 11.69 11.47
CA TYR A 144 2.44 12.15 12.69
C TYR A 144 1.10 12.85 12.39
N TYR A 145 1.03 13.61 11.29
CA TYR A 145 -0.22 14.23 10.81
C TYR A 145 -1.33 13.19 10.65
N ILE A 146 -1.06 12.05 10.02
CA ILE A 146 -2.08 11.00 9.87
C ILE A 146 -2.33 10.24 11.16
N SER A 147 -1.32 10.10 12.03
CA SER A 147 -1.43 9.42 13.33
C SER A 147 -2.48 10.07 14.22
N VAL A 148 -2.53 11.41 14.25
CA VAL A 148 -3.50 12.16 15.07
C VAL A 148 -4.95 12.04 14.59
N ALA A 149 -5.21 11.36 13.46
CA ALA A 149 -6.56 10.97 13.07
C ALA A 149 -7.08 9.72 13.82
N ALA A 150 -6.22 8.95 14.48
CA ALA A 150 -6.58 7.77 15.24
C ALA A 150 -7.21 8.11 16.62
N GLU A 151 -7.76 7.11 17.30
CA GLU A 151 -8.27 7.25 18.68
C GLU A 151 -7.14 7.49 19.66
N ASP A 152 -6.21 6.54 19.62
CA ASP A 152 -5.01 6.50 20.41
C ASP A 152 -3.81 6.16 19.52
N ILE A 153 -2.67 6.66 19.95
CA ILE A 153 -1.36 6.52 19.32
C ILE A 153 -0.47 5.76 20.30
N PHE A 154 -0.01 4.60 19.88
CA PHE A 154 0.94 3.77 20.60
C PHE A 154 2.32 3.88 19.99
N VAL A 155 3.36 3.78 20.82
CA VAL A 155 4.76 3.94 20.44
C VAL A 155 5.63 2.89 21.12
N ASP A 156 6.84 2.65 20.61
CA ASP A 156 7.93 2.14 21.44
C ASP A 156 8.57 3.34 22.19
N PRO A 157 9.10 3.18 23.43
CA PRO A 157 9.79 4.27 24.11
C PRO A 157 10.93 4.92 23.30
N ALA A 158 11.55 4.18 22.37
CA ALA A 158 12.61 4.65 21.48
C ALA A 158 12.12 5.13 20.10
N SER A 159 10.81 5.05 19.79
CA SER A 159 10.25 5.59 18.55
C SER A 159 10.60 7.06 18.36
N ILE A 160 10.74 7.51 17.12
CA ILE A 160 10.93 8.92 16.78
C ILE A 160 9.58 9.51 16.38
N VAL A 161 9.08 10.46 17.18
CA VAL A 161 7.74 11.07 17.03
C VAL A 161 7.88 12.58 16.92
N GLY A 162 6.90 13.25 16.30
CA GLY A 162 6.85 14.70 16.20
C GLY A 162 7.26 15.17 14.81
N SER A 163 8.27 16.04 14.73
CA SER A 163 8.60 16.78 13.50
C SER A 163 7.39 17.55 12.96
N ILE A 164 6.64 18.18 13.87
CA ILE A 164 5.45 18.96 13.53
C ILE A 164 5.93 20.31 13.00
N GLY A 165 6.04 20.37 11.67
CA GLY A 165 6.57 21.51 10.94
C GLY A 165 6.53 21.28 9.44
N VAL A 166 6.84 22.32 8.68
CA VAL A 166 6.84 22.29 7.22
C VAL A 166 8.13 22.91 6.71
N ILE A 167 8.78 22.25 5.77
CA ILE A 167 10.03 22.72 5.18
C ILE A 167 9.92 22.89 3.68
N SER A 168 10.62 23.88 3.15
CA SER A 168 10.98 23.99 1.74
C SER A 168 12.48 24.22 1.67
N SER A 169 13.19 23.35 0.96
CA SER A 169 14.64 23.36 0.90
C SER A 169 15.13 23.33 -0.55
N GLY A 170 16.26 23.99 -0.80
CA GLY A 170 16.95 24.00 -2.08
C GLY A 170 18.36 24.57 -1.93
N PHE A 171 19.15 24.46 -2.99
CA PHE A 171 20.52 25.01 -3.03
C PHE A 171 20.56 26.29 -3.86
N GLY A 172 21.49 27.18 -3.56
CA GLY A 172 21.84 28.32 -4.41
C GLY A 172 23.19 28.11 -5.10
N PHE A 173 23.28 28.39 -6.39
CA PHE A 173 24.49 28.17 -7.22
C PHE A 173 25.07 29.45 -7.82
N VAL A 174 24.59 30.62 -7.40
CA VAL A 174 24.98 31.93 -7.98
C VAL A 174 26.49 32.12 -8.00
N ASP A 175 27.16 31.89 -6.86
CA ASP A 175 28.62 32.08 -6.75
C ASP A 175 29.39 30.99 -7.51
N ALA A 176 28.92 29.74 -7.46
CA ALA A 176 29.53 28.64 -8.20
C ALA A 176 29.49 28.88 -9.73
N MET A 177 28.37 29.38 -10.25
CA MET A 177 28.26 29.74 -11.67
C MET A 177 29.18 30.90 -12.03
N LYS A 178 29.27 31.91 -11.16
CA LYS A 178 30.17 33.06 -11.36
C LYS A 178 31.62 32.62 -11.46
N ASP A 179 32.07 31.71 -10.59
CA ASP A 179 33.44 31.18 -10.59
C ASP A 179 33.75 30.36 -11.84
N LEU A 180 32.73 29.67 -12.38
CA LEU A 180 32.82 28.89 -13.62
C LEU A 180 32.62 29.72 -14.90
N GLY A 181 32.33 31.03 -14.78
CA GLY A 181 32.05 31.89 -15.92
C GLY A 181 30.71 31.57 -16.62
N VAL A 182 29.77 30.93 -15.93
CA VAL A 182 28.44 30.60 -16.44
C VAL A 182 27.46 31.74 -16.15
N GLU A 183 26.77 32.22 -17.18
CA GLU A 183 25.77 33.30 -17.06
C GLU A 183 24.34 32.75 -17.13
N ARG A 184 23.51 33.09 -16.13
CA ARG A 184 22.09 32.77 -16.13
C ARG A 184 21.28 33.85 -16.85
N ARG A 185 20.63 33.49 -17.96
CA ARG A 185 19.70 34.37 -18.71
C ARG A 185 18.25 33.94 -18.52
N LEU A 186 17.56 34.52 -17.55
CA LEU A 186 16.17 34.19 -17.21
C LEU A 186 15.21 35.24 -17.79
N THR A 187 14.23 34.79 -18.57
CA THR A 187 13.11 35.61 -19.05
C THR A 187 11.81 34.99 -18.54
N ILE A 188 10.99 35.76 -17.83
CA ILE A 188 9.74 35.26 -17.21
C ILE A 188 8.51 36.04 -17.68
N ALA A 189 7.37 35.35 -17.65
CA ALA A 189 6.04 35.96 -17.76
C ALA A 189 5.28 35.70 -16.44
N GLY A 190 4.95 36.78 -15.72
CA GLY A 190 4.46 36.76 -14.33
C GLY A 190 5.59 37.05 -13.34
N LYS A 191 5.38 38.06 -12.49
CA LYS A 191 6.44 38.65 -11.65
C LYS A 191 7.10 37.67 -10.66
N ASP A 192 6.36 36.67 -10.17
CA ASP A 192 6.83 35.73 -9.15
C ASP A 192 7.31 34.39 -9.77
N LYS A 193 7.41 34.28 -11.11
CA LYS A 193 7.82 33.03 -11.80
C LYS A 193 9.33 32.73 -11.74
N GLY A 194 10.11 33.60 -11.09
CA GLY A 194 11.50 33.34 -10.73
C GLY A 194 11.68 32.78 -9.31
N MET A 195 10.61 32.70 -8.52
CA MET A 195 10.66 32.21 -7.14
C MET A 195 11.19 30.76 -7.11
N LEU A 196 12.09 30.49 -6.16
CA LEU A 196 12.82 29.22 -6.02
C LEU A 196 13.81 28.89 -7.17
N ASP A 197 14.18 29.85 -8.04
CA ASP A 197 15.26 29.63 -9.02
C ASP A 197 16.61 29.51 -8.29
N PRO A 198 17.27 28.34 -8.28
CA PRO A 198 18.52 28.13 -7.55
C PRO A 198 19.71 28.86 -8.20
N PHE A 199 19.51 29.41 -9.40
CA PHE A 199 20.53 30.10 -10.19
C PHE A 199 20.42 31.63 -10.11
N SER A 200 19.44 32.14 -9.38
CA SER A 200 19.24 33.58 -9.17
C SER A 200 19.52 33.95 -7.71
N PRO A 201 19.95 35.20 -7.41
CA PRO A 201 20.04 35.67 -6.03
C PRO A 201 18.68 35.58 -5.32
N VAL A 202 18.69 35.31 -4.02
CA VAL A 202 17.46 35.25 -3.22
C VAL A 202 16.79 36.63 -3.18
N ASP A 203 15.54 36.70 -3.64
CA ASP A 203 14.68 37.88 -3.49
C ASP A 203 13.95 37.84 -2.13
N LYS A 204 13.98 38.95 -1.38
CA LYS A 204 13.34 39.07 -0.06
C LYS A 204 11.82 38.99 -0.12
N ASN A 205 11.20 39.49 -1.19
CA ASN A 205 9.76 39.40 -1.40
C ASN A 205 9.34 37.96 -1.69
N ASP A 206 10.11 37.25 -2.52
CA ASP A 206 9.88 35.83 -2.79
C ASP A 206 10.05 34.99 -1.52
N GLN A 207 11.09 35.27 -0.73
CA GLN A 207 11.29 34.62 0.57
C GLN A 207 10.11 34.86 1.52
N LYS A 208 9.62 36.10 1.61
CA LYS A 208 8.44 36.44 2.42
C LYS A 208 7.18 35.74 1.92
N ASN A 209 7.00 35.66 0.61
CA ASN A 209 5.87 34.96 0.00
C ASN A 209 5.91 33.46 0.29
N LEU A 210 7.09 32.84 0.17
CA LEU A 210 7.30 31.43 0.51
C LEU A 210 7.07 31.18 2.00
N GLN A 211 7.59 32.03 2.88
CA GLN A 211 7.37 31.90 4.32
C GLN A 211 5.87 31.91 4.66
N ARG A 212 5.11 32.84 4.07
CA ARG A 212 3.65 32.89 4.24
C ARG A 212 2.95 31.59 3.80
N ILE A 213 3.45 30.94 2.75
CA ILE A 213 2.91 29.64 2.30
C ILE A 213 3.26 28.53 3.30
N LEU A 214 4.48 28.50 3.81
CA LEU A 214 4.90 27.54 4.82
C LEU A 214 4.11 27.71 6.13
N ASP A 215 3.91 28.95 6.56
CA ASP A 215 3.12 29.29 7.76
C ASP A 215 1.68 28.79 7.62
N ASP A 216 1.03 29.01 6.47
CA ASP A 216 -0.35 28.55 6.22
C ASP A 216 -0.48 27.02 6.26
N VAL A 217 0.49 26.29 5.67
CA VAL A 217 0.50 24.82 5.73
C VAL A 217 0.81 24.33 7.15
N HIS A 218 1.68 25.03 7.88
CA HIS A 218 2.01 24.69 9.25
C HIS A 218 0.82 24.89 10.19
N ASP A 219 0.07 26.00 10.05
CA ASP A 219 -1.15 26.26 10.81
C ASP A 219 -2.21 25.16 10.61
N GLN A 220 -2.33 24.61 9.40
CA GLN A 220 -3.19 23.46 9.13
C GLN A 220 -2.73 22.20 9.88
N PHE A 221 -1.42 21.98 9.98
CA PHE A 221 -0.87 20.85 10.73
C PHE A 221 -1.08 21.04 12.25
N ILE A 222 -0.80 22.23 12.77
CA ILE A 222 -1.08 22.58 14.17
C ILE A 222 -2.56 22.33 14.50
N ALA A 223 -3.47 22.75 13.62
CA ALA A 223 -4.90 22.55 13.80
C ALA A 223 -5.26 21.05 13.89
N ALA A 224 -4.74 20.22 12.98
CA ALA A 224 -4.96 18.77 13.00
C ALA A 224 -4.42 18.11 14.28
N VAL A 225 -3.23 18.50 14.74
CA VAL A 225 -2.65 17.98 15.98
C VAL A 225 -3.48 18.39 17.19
N LYS A 226 -3.87 19.67 17.30
CA LYS A 226 -4.73 20.15 18.38
C LYS A 226 -6.10 19.46 18.38
N GLU A 227 -6.69 19.25 17.21
CA GLU A 227 -7.97 18.55 17.06
C GLU A 227 -7.88 17.06 17.42
N GLY A 228 -6.79 16.38 17.05
CA GLY A 228 -6.61 14.95 17.32
C GLY A 228 -6.19 14.64 18.75
N ARG A 229 -5.27 15.43 19.32
CA ARG A 229 -4.75 15.21 20.68
C ARG A 229 -5.64 15.82 21.75
N GLY A 230 -6.32 16.94 21.46
CA GLY A 230 -7.26 17.58 22.38
C GLY A 230 -6.59 17.98 23.70
N ASN A 231 -7.25 17.66 24.81
CA ASN A 231 -6.77 17.96 26.17
C ASN A 231 -5.58 17.13 26.63
N ARG A 232 -5.15 16.12 25.87
CA ARG A 232 -3.96 15.31 26.18
C ARG A 232 -2.68 16.10 25.92
N LEU A 233 -2.70 17.00 24.94
CA LEU A 233 -1.53 17.76 24.52
C LEU A 233 -1.11 18.75 25.62
N GLN A 234 0.17 18.74 25.97
CA GLN A 234 0.72 19.72 26.91
C GLN A 234 0.81 21.10 26.26
N ASP A 235 0.74 22.15 27.09
CA ASP A 235 0.93 23.54 26.65
C ASP A 235 2.42 23.86 26.56
N ASP A 236 3.05 23.33 25.51
CA ASP A 236 4.47 23.55 25.21
C ASP A 236 4.61 24.06 23.76
N PRO A 237 5.14 25.29 23.55
CA PRO A 237 5.33 25.84 22.22
C PRO A 237 6.32 25.05 21.36
N ASP A 238 7.26 24.31 21.96
CA ASP A 238 8.28 23.56 21.23
C ASP A 238 7.68 22.37 20.48
N ILE A 239 6.47 21.93 20.83
CA ILE A 239 5.71 20.90 20.12
C ILE A 239 5.57 21.22 18.63
N PHE A 240 5.40 22.50 18.29
CA PHE A 240 5.17 22.96 16.91
C PHE A 240 6.43 23.54 16.26
N SER A 241 7.62 23.26 16.80
CA SER A 241 8.89 23.79 16.28
C SER A 241 9.49 22.98 15.12
N GLY A 242 8.97 21.79 14.86
CA GLY A 242 9.58 20.79 13.97
C GLY A 242 10.61 19.88 14.65
N GLN A 243 10.80 20.00 15.97
CA GLN A 243 11.62 19.08 16.76
C GLN A 243 11.03 17.66 16.78
N VAL A 244 11.88 16.66 17.02
CA VAL A 244 11.50 15.26 17.24
C VAL A 244 11.75 14.87 18.69
N TRP A 245 10.96 13.91 19.17
CA TRP A 245 11.05 13.37 20.51
C TRP A 245 11.09 11.85 20.47
N THR A 246 11.66 11.26 21.50
CA THR A 246 11.52 9.82 21.74
C THR A 246 10.06 9.48 22.07
N GLY A 247 9.64 8.24 21.87
CA GLY A 247 8.29 7.79 22.22
C GLY A 247 7.97 7.99 23.70
N GLY A 248 8.95 7.80 24.58
CA GLY A 248 8.81 8.08 26.02
C GLY A 248 8.51 9.55 26.32
N GLU A 249 9.23 10.48 25.68
CA GLU A 249 8.97 11.92 25.78
C GLU A 249 7.62 12.28 25.15
N ALA A 250 7.30 11.70 24.00
CA ALA A 250 6.04 11.93 23.30
C ALA A 250 4.83 11.56 24.15
N ILE A 251 4.89 10.49 24.94
CA ILE A 251 3.83 10.15 25.90
C ILE A 251 3.70 11.25 26.97
N ASN A 252 4.81 11.70 27.56
CA ASN A 252 4.80 12.74 28.60
C ASN A 252 4.24 14.07 28.07
N MET A 253 4.50 14.40 26.80
CA MET A 253 4.00 15.61 26.13
C MET A 253 2.57 15.48 25.61
N GLY A 254 1.98 14.28 25.70
CA GLY A 254 0.65 14.01 25.16
C GLY A 254 0.59 13.88 23.65
N LEU A 255 1.75 13.71 22.98
CA LEU A 255 1.85 13.41 21.56
C LEU A 255 1.53 11.93 21.24
N ALA A 256 1.71 11.05 22.22
CA ALA A 256 1.28 9.65 22.18
C ALA A 256 0.51 9.29 23.47
N ASP A 257 -0.21 8.17 23.46
CA ASP A 257 -1.08 7.76 24.57
C ASP A 257 -0.41 6.74 25.48
N SER A 258 0.25 5.72 24.93
CA SER A 258 1.04 4.78 25.74
C SER A 258 2.06 4.00 24.92
N ALA A 259 2.89 3.21 25.60
CA ALA A 259 3.81 2.30 24.95
C ALA A 259 3.15 0.94 24.69
N ALA A 260 3.10 0.52 23.43
CA ALA A 260 2.62 -0.82 23.04
C ALA A 260 3.05 -1.18 21.62
N SER A 261 3.35 -2.46 21.41
CA SER A 261 3.55 -3.04 20.09
C SER A 261 2.22 -3.38 19.40
N ILE A 262 2.25 -3.59 18.07
CA ILE A 262 1.07 -4.01 17.28
C ILE A 262 0.41 -5.25 17.89
N ASN A 263 1.21 -6.23 18.33
CA ASN A 263 0.70 -7.47 18.93
C ASN A 263 0.00 -7.23 20.27
N GLU A 264 0.53 -6.32 21.10
CA GLU A 264 -0.09 -5.95 22.38
C GLU A 264 -1.39 -5.18 22.14
N VAL A 265 -1.42 -4.24 21.20
CA VAL A 265 -2.66 -3.53 20.83
C VAL A 265 -3.71 -4.52 20.32
N ALA A 266 -3.36 -5.43 19.41
CA ALA A 266 -4.28 -6.43 18.89
C ALA A 266 -4.82 -7.38 19.96
N ARG A 267 -3.93 -7.89 20.83
CA ARG A 267 -4.28 -8.89 21.86
C ARG A 267 -4.98 -8.28 23.07
N ASP A 268 -4.43 -7.21 23.62
CA ASP A 268 -4.79 -6.71 24.95
C ASP A 268 -5.77 -5.53 24.90
N ILE A 269 -5.73 -4.72 23.82
CA ILE A 269 -6.58 -3.53 23.67
C ILE A 269 -7.80 -3.83 22.80
N ILE A 270 -7.60 -4.37 21.60
CA ILE A 270 -8.68 -4.75 20.68
C ILE A 270 -9.35 -6.06 21.12
N GLY A 271 -8.58 -6.97 21.72
CA GLY A 271 -9.07 -8.30 22.12
C GLY A 271 -9.16 -9.31 20.95
N ALA A 272 -8.53 -9.01 19.81
CA ALA A 272 -8.49 -9.86 18.63
C ALA A 272 -7.04 -10.11 18.19
N PRO A 273 -6.36 -11.14 18.75
CA PRO A 273 -4.93 -11.35 18.55
C PRO A 273 -4.56 -11.86 17.15
N VAL A 274 -5.53 -12.33 16.37
CA VAL A 274 -5.29 -12.72 14.98
C VAL A 274 -5.17 -11.44 14.16
N ILE A 275 -4.02 -11.23 13.54
CA ILE A 275 -3.74 -10.07 12.69
C ILE A 275 -3.87 -10.48 11.23
N LEU A 276 -4.58 -9.69 10.45
CA LEU A 276 -4.57 -9.75 8.99
C LEU A 276 -3.98 -8.47 8.43
N ASP A 277 -3.05 -8.64 7.49
CA ASP A 277 -2.41 -7.53 6.79
C ASP A 277 -3.30 -7.05 5.63
N PHE A 278 -3.56 -5.75 5.59
CA PHE A 278 -4.29 -5.02 4.55
C PHE A 278 -3.32 -4.14 3.75
N SER A 279 -2.06 -4.58 3.60
CA SER A 279 -1.04 -3.95 2.79
C SER A 279 -1.54 -3.68 1.37
N ILE A 280 -1.17 -2.51 0.86
CA ILE A 280 -1.39 -2.09 -0.51
C ILE A 280 -0.37 -2.81 -1.38
N ASP A 281 -0.62 -4.07 -1.70
CA ASP A 281 0.16 -4.80 -2.71
C ASP A 281 -0.78 -5.52 -3.68
N ASP A 282 -0.39 -5.56 -4.97
CA ASP A 282 -1.12 -6.15 -6.11
C ASP A 282 -1.33 -7.69 -5.98
N ASP A 283 -1.04 -8.25 -4.81
CA ASP A 283 -0.58 -9.62 -4.60
C ASP A 283 -1.58 -10.46 -3.79
N TRP A 284 -2.87 -10.14 -3.87
CA TRP A 284 -3.92 -11.07 -3.43
C TRP A 284 -3.79 -12.45 -4.10
N TRP A 285 -3.11 -12.53 -5.26
CA TRP A 285 -2.72 -13.77 -5.90
C TRP A 285 -1.62 -14.54 -5.14
N THR A 286 -0.60 -13.89 -4.57
CA THR A 286 0.45 -14.60 -3.82
C THR A 286 -0.10 -15.15 -2.51
N LEU A 287 -1.00 -14.44 -1.84
CA LEU A 287 -1.74 -14.96 -0.68
C LEU A 287 -2.60 -16.19 -1.01
N LEU A 288 -3.20 -16.26 -2.20
CA LEU A 288 -3.95 -17.42 -2.66
C LEU A 288 -3.04 -18.58 -3.10
N PHE A 289 -1.98 -18.29 -3.87
CA PHE A 289 -1.10 -19.30 -4.44
C PHE A 289 -0.11 -19.88 -3.43
N ASP A 290 0.34 -19.14 -2.43
CA ASP A 290 1.23 -19.65 -1.40
C ASP A 290 0.50 -20.61 -0.45
N ASN A 291 -0.76 -20.33 -0.12
CA ASN A 291 -1.61 -21.24 0.64
C ASN A 291 -2.02 -22.48 -0.19
N PHE A 292 -2.25 -22.31 -1.50
CA PHE A 292 -2.54 -23.42 -2.41
C PHE A 292 -1.30 -24.30 -2.65
N THR A 293 -0.13 -23.72 -2.90
CA THR A 293 1.12 -24.48 -3.09
C THR A 293 1.57 -25.14 -1.78
N ALA A 294 1.47 -24.47 -0.63
CA ALA A 294 1.79 -25.08 0.67
C ALA A 294 0.84 -26.23 1.04
N SER A 295 -0.44 -26.17 0.67
CA SER A 295 -1.40 -27.25 0.88
C SER A 295 -1.20 -28.40 -0.10
N VAL A 296 -0.89 -28.12 -1.37
CA VAL A 296 -0.54 -29.13 -2.37
C VAL A 296 0.76 -29.85 -1.99
N VAL A 297 1.81 -29.12 -1.61
CA VAL A 297 3.11 -29.69 -1.17
C VAL A 297 2.97 -30.54 0.09
N ARG A 298 2.12 -30.14 1.05
CA ARG A 298 1.78 -30.98 2.21
C ARG A 298 0.98 -32.23 1.82
N SER A 299 0.05 -32.11 0.87
CA SER A 299 -0.79 -33.23 0.42
C SER A 299 -0.04 -34.27 -0.42
N ILE A 300 1.06 -33.88 -1.08
CA ILE A 300 1.92 -34.76 -1.88
C ILE A 300 3.19 -35.23 -1.14
N GLY A 301 3.35 -34.87 0.14
CA GLY A 301 4.43 -35.39 1.00
C GLY A 301 5.85 -34.99 0.58
N LEU A 302 6.00 -33.94 -0.22
CA LEU A 302 7.32 -33.46 -0.66
C LEU A 302 7.85 -32.44 0.37
N SER A 303 8.52 -32.91 1.41
CA SER A 303 9.29 -32.06 2.32
C SER A 303 10.55 -31.55 1.61
N GLY A 304 10.46 -30.35 1.01
CA GLY A 304 11.61 -29.61 0.51
C GLY A 304 11.72 -28.27 1.22
N THR A 305 12.81 -28.06 1.96
CA THR A 305 13.14 -26.80 2.64
C THR A 305 13.24 -25.64 1.65
N PRO A 306 12.62 -24.46 1.93
CA PRO A 306 12.83 -23.28 1.09
C PRO A 306 14.24 -22.74 1.29
N SER A 307 14.99 -22.62 0.21
CA SER A 307 16.28 -21.92 0.20
C SER A 307 16.06 -20.41 0.22
N LEU A 308 16.55 -19.77 1.28
CA LEU A 308 16.67 -18.33 1.40
C LEU A 308 17.59 -17.80 0.29
N LYS A 309 17.06 -16.99 -0.61
CA LYS A 309 17.87 -16.10 -1.44
C LYS A 309 17.99 -14.75 -0.73
N TYR A 310 19.18 -14.48 -0.21
CA TYR A 310 19.61 -13.12 0.07
C TYR A 310 19.68 -12.34 -1.25
N GLN A 311 19.04 -11.17 -1.29
CA GLN A 311 19.35 -10.14 -2.26
C GLN A 311 20.46 -9.27 -1.66
N ASN A 312 21.53 -9.06 -2.45
CA ASN A 312 22.55 -8.05 -2.19
C ASN A 312 21.98 -6.65 -2.41
#